data_AF-A0A967NXY3-F1
#
_entry.id   AF-A0A967NXY3-F1
#
_cell.length_a   1.000
_cell.length_b   1.000
_cell.length_c   1.000
_cell.angle_alpha   90.00
_cell.angle_beta   90.00
_cell.angle_gamma   90.00
#
_symmetry.space_group_name_H-M   'P 1'
#
loop_
_entity.id
_entity.type
_entity.pdbx_description
1 polymer ?
#
loop_
_entity_poly.entity_id
_entity_poly.type
_entity_poly.pdbx_seq_one_letter_code
_entity_poly.pdbx_strand_id
1 'polypeptide(L)' 'GFFILDDNGGRAYSRNGIFSVDREGWVVNSSDQKLVISETDPEGNLTGGVGPLRIDKSNISPRATSTIEVGVNLDSG' A
#
# COMPACT_ATOMS: atom_id res chain seq x y z
N GLY A 1 -16.68 -1.71 11.11
CA GLY A 1 -16.56 -1.85 9.64
C GLY A 1 -16.24 -3.28 9.29
N PHE A 2 -16.04 -3.55 8.00
CA PHE A 2 -15.59 -4.81 7.43
C PHE A 2 -14.46 -4.52 6.43
N PHE A 3 -13.52 -5.44 6.31
CA PHE A 3 -12.63 -5.52 5.16
C PHE A 3 -13.40 -6.06 3.97
N ILE A 4 -13.12 -5.53 2.78
CA ILE A 4 -13.64 -6.05 1.50
C ILE A 4 -12.58 -6.99 0.95
N LEU A 5 -13.01 -8.17 0.52
CA LEU A 5 -12.15 -9.22 -0.01
C LEU A 5 -12.59 -9.59 -1.43
N ASP A 6 -11.64 -9.91 -2.28
CA ASP A 6 -11.86 -10.51 -3.58
C ASP A 6 -11.75 -12.03 -3.45
N ASP A 7 -12.82 -12.72 -3.79
CA ASP A 7 -12.90 -14.17 -3.85
C ASP A 7 -13.15 -14.58 -5.31
N ASN A 8 -12.06 -14.70 -6.06
CA ASN A 8 -12.08 -15.08 -7.48
C ASN A 8 -13.00 -14.17 -8.33
N GLY A 9 -12.95 -12.85 -8.10
CA GLY A 9 -13.79 -11.85 -8.76
C GLY A 9 -15.13 -11.56 -8.06
N GLY A 10 -15.52 -12.37 -7.07
CA GLY A 10 -16.62 -12.07 -6.15
C GLY A 10 -16.19 -11.16 -5.01
N ARG A 11 -17.13 -10.44 -4.39
CA ARG A 11 -16.88 -9.66 -3.16
C ARG A 11 -17.30 -10.44 -1.92
N ALA A 12 -16.39 -10.56 -0.97
CA ALA A 12 -16.65 -11.06 0.38
C ALA A 12 -16.32 -9.98 1.42
N TYR A 13 -16.86 -10.13 2.64
CA TYR A 13 -16.68 -9.17 3.71
C TYR A 13 -16.31 -9.89 5.01
N SER A 14 -15.28 -9.39 5.70
CA SER A 14 -14.81 -10.01 6.95
C SER A 14 -14.40 -8.97 7.99
N ARG A 15 -14.48 -9.33 9.27
CA ARG A 15 -13.89 -8.57 10.38
C ARG A 15 -12.57 -9.15 10.85
N ASN A 16 -12.21 -10.35 10.37
CA ASN A 16 -10.92 -10.94 10.67
C ASN A 16 -9.83 -10.13 9.97
N GLY A 17 -8.91 -9.56 10.76
CA GLY A 17 -7.81 -8.72 10.29
C GLY A 17 -6.48 -9.47 10.13
N ILE A 18 -6.50 -10.81 10.22
CA ILE A 18 -5.30 -11.63 10.01
C ILE A 18 -5.06 -11.79 8.52
N PHE A 19 -3.97 -11.19 8.04
CA PHE A 19 -3.55 -11.24 6.64
C PHE A 19 -2.07 -11.60 6.51
N SER A 20 -1.72 -12.21 5.37
CA SER A 20 -0.35 -12.55 4.99
C SER A 20 -0.11 -12.22 3.53
N VAL A 21 1.17 -12.12 3.12
CA VAL A 21 1.54 -11.96 1.72
C VAL A 21 1.82 -13.33 1.11
N ASP A 22 1.11 -13.67 0.04
CA ASP A 22 1.32 -14.93 -0.67
C ASP A 22 2.59 -14.91 -1.56
N ARG A 23 2.82 -16.01 -2.28
CA ARG A 23 3.98 -16.15 -3.18
C ARG A 23 3.91 -15.19 -4.39
N GLU A 24 2.72 -14.78 -4.81
CA GLU A 24 2.49 -13.87 -5.93
C GLU A 24 2.56 -12.39 -5.52
N GLY A 25 2.62 -12.13 -4.22
CA GLY A 25 2.68 -10.81 -3.61
C GLY A 25 1.32 -10.25 -3.21
N TRP A 26 0.22 -11.00 -3.31
CA TRP A 26 -1.09 -10.53 -2.87
C TRP A 26 -1.21 -10.60 -1.35
N VAL A 27 -1.91 -9.63 -0.78
CA VAL A 27 -2.30 -9.67 0.63
C VAL A 27 -3.58 -10.50 0.75
N VAL A 28 -3.48 -11.66 1.41
CA VAL A 28 -4.56 -12.66 1.50
C VAL A 28 -4.91 -13.00 2.95
N ASN A 29 -6.14 -13.47 3.18
CA ASN A 29 -6.54 -14.08 4.45
C ASN A 29 -6.25 -15.59 4.46
N SER A 30 -6.65 -16.30 5.52
CA SER A 30 -6.46 -17.75 5.65
C SER A 30 -7.27 -18.62 4.68
N SER A 31 -8.17 -18.02 3.90
CA SER A 31 -8.97 -18.67 2.85
C SER A 31 -8.48 -18.28 1.45
N ASP A 32 -7.28 -17.70 1.34
CA ASP A 32 -6.67 -17.20 0.10
C ASP A 32 -7.47 -16.09 -0.62
N GLN A 33 -8.42 -15.45 0.07
CA GLN A 33 -9.16 -14.31 -0.46
C GLN A 33 -8.32 -13.05 -0.33
N LYS A 34 -8.30 -12.21 -1.38
CA LYS A 34 -7.39 -11.08 -1.50
C LYS A 34 -7.99 -9.81 -0.88
N LEU A 35 -7.23 -9.08 -0.09
CA LEU A 35 -7.68 -7.81 0.49
C LEU A 35 -7.88 -6.76 -0.61
N VAL A 36 -9.03 -6.09 -0.62
CA VAL A 36 -9.35 -5.04 -1.59
C VAL A 36 -9.11 -3.67 -0.97
N ILE A 37 -8.40 -2.81 -1.70
CA ILE A 37 -8.09 -1.44 -1.30
C ILE A 37 -8.49 -0.45 -2.40
N SER A 38 -8.49 0.83 -2.05
CA SER A 38 -8.44 1.90 -3.05
C SER A 38 -7.06 1.96 -3.68
N GLU A 39 -7.02 2.04 -5.00
CA GLU A 39 -5.76 2.11 -5.76
C GLU A 39 -5.16 3.51 -5.69
N THR A 40 -3.83 3.55 -5.78
CA THR A 40 -3.04 4.77 -5.83
C THR A 40 -2.18 4.81 -7.09
N ASP A 41 -1.92 6.01 -7.60
CA ASP A 41 -0.91 6.26 -8.62
C ASP A 41 0.52 6.18 -8.01
N PRO A 42 1.60 6.25 -8.83
CA PRO A 42 2.98 6.22 -8.36
C PRO A 42 3.36 7.38 -7.43
N GLU A 43 2.61 8.48 -7.47
CA GLU A 43 2.76 9.65 -6.61
C GLU A 43 2.01 9.49 -5.28
N GLY A 44 1.21 8.42 -5.12
CA GLY A 44 0.45 8.09 -3.93
C GLY A 44 -0.94 8.73 -3.87
N ASN A 45 -1.43 9.34 -4.95
CA ASN A 45 -2.78 9.88 -5.02
C ASN A 45 -3.80 8.79 -5.29
N LEU A 46 -4.99 8.91 -4.69
CA LEU A 46 -6.10 7.99 -4.94
C LEU A 46 -6.60 8.13 -6.38
N THR A 47 -6.69 7.02 -7.10
CA THR A 47 -7.16 7.01 -8.50
C THR A 47 -8.68 6.88 -8.62
N GLY A 48 -9.37 6.56 -7.51
CA GLY A 48 -10.78 6.17 -7.51
C GLY A 48 -11.00 4.70 -7.92
N GLY A 49 -9.96 4.00 -8.35
CA GLY A 49 -9.99 2.55 -8.58
C GLY A 49 -10.05 1.77 -7.27
N VAL A 50 -10.63 0.57 -7.32
CA VAL A 50 -10.61 -0.39 -6.21
C VAL A 50 -10.17 -1.76 -6.72
N GLY A 51 -9.19 -2.35 -6.06
CA GLY A 51 -8.55 -3.56 -6.54
C GLY A 51 -7.91 -4.36 -5.41
N PRO A 52 -7.57 -5.64 -5.67
CA PRO A 52 -6.80 -6.43 -4.73
C PRO A 52 -5.43 -5.79 -4.45
N LEU A 53 -5.00 -5.80 -3.18
CA LEU A 53 -3.70 -5.26 -2.77
C LEU A 53 -2.59 -6.24 -3.13
N ARG A 54 -1.65 -5.77 -3.95
CA ARG A 54 -0.39 -6.45 -4.25
C ARG A 54 0.78 -5.66 -3.71
N ILE A 55 1.68 -6.35 -3.02
CA ILE A 55 2.98 -5.81 -2.64
C ILE A 55 3.94 -6.04 -3.79
N ASP A 56 4.33 -4.94 -4.44
CA ASP A 56 5.40 -4.99 -5.42
C ASP A 56 6.74 -5.23 -4.70
N LYS A 57 7.45 -6.28 -5.14
CA LYS A 57 8.80 -6.64 -4.65
C LYS A 57 9.88 -6.23 -5.65
N SER A 58 9.53 -5.45 -6.67
CA SER A 58 10.47 -4.90 -7.64
C SER A 58 11.52 -4.04 -6.94
N ASN A 59 12.69 -3.95 -7.55
CA ASN A 59 13.81 -3.20 -6.99
C ASN A 59 13.50 -1.70 -7.04
N ILE A 60 13.56 -1.02 -5.89
CA ILE A 60 13.28 0.41 -5.80
C ILE A 60 14.58 1.17 -6.09
N SER A 61 14.62 1.91 -7.19
CA SER A 61 15.78 2.74 -7.55
C SER A 61 16.01 3.86 -6.52
N PRO A 62 17.26 4.16 -6.15
CA PRO A 62 17.55 5.26 -5.23
C PRO A 62 17.08 6.60 -5.81
N ARG A 63 16.54 7.47 -4.97
CA ARG A 63 16.15 8.84 -5.34
C ARG A 63 17.22 9.81 -4.84
N ALA A 64 17.84 10.55 -5.76
CA ALA A 64 18.83 11.56 -5.42
C ALA A 64 18.20 12.71 -4.62
N THR A 65 18.93 13.27 -3.67
CA THR A 65 18.50 14.42 -2.88
C THR A 65 18.20 15.62 -3.78
N SER A 66 16.98 16.15 -3.75
CA SER A 66 16.56 17.34 -4.49
C SER A 66 16.43 18.60 -3.62
N THR A 67 16.39 18.43 -2.31
CA THR A 67 16.06 19.51 -1.36
C THR A 67 16.96 19.38 -0.15
N ILE A 68 17.53 20.52 0.26
CA ILE A 68 18.27 20.67 1.52
C ILE A 68 17.63 21.86 2.24
N GLU A 69 17.14 21.63 3.44
CA GLU A 69 16.63 22.69 4.32
C GLU A 69 17.63 22.90 5.46
N VAL A 70 18.05 24.16 5.64
CA VAL A 70 19.05 24.53 6.65
C VAL A 70 18.45 25.60 7.55
N GLY A 71 18.21 25.26 8.81
CA GLY A 71 17.92 26.20 9.88
C GLY A 71 19.15 26.43 10.73
N VAL A 72 19.64 27.67 10.79
CA VAL A 72 20.75 28.08 11.68
C VAL A 72 20.34 29.29 12.50
N ASN A 73 20.77 29.31 13.76
CA ASN A 73 20.77 30.50 14.59
C ASN A 73 22.23 30.87 14.86
N LEU A 74 22.67 31.98 14.28
CA LEU A 74 24.05 32.46 14.39
C LEU A 74 24.14 33.54 15.46
N ASP A 75 25.29 33.61 16.14
CA ASP A 75 25.56 34.61 17.18
C ASP A 75 25.46 36.02 16.60
N SER A 76 24.85 36.94 17.36
CA SER A 76 24.59 38.32 16.95
C SER A 76 25.72 39.30 17.30
N GLY A 77 26.83 38.79 17.84
CA GLY A 77 27.94 39.56 18.41
C GLY A 77 28.51 40.67 17.52
#